data_AF-F8PEL8-F1
#
_entry.id   AF-F8PEL8-F1
#
_cell.length_a   1.000
_cell.length_b   1.000
_cell.length_c   1.000
_cell.angle_alpha   90.00
_cell.angle_beta   90.00
_cell.angle_gamma   90.00
#
_symmetry.space_group_name_H-M   'P 1'
#
loop_
_entity.id
_entity.type
_entity.pdbx_description
1 polymer ?
#
loop_
_entity_poly.entity_id
_entity_poly.type
_entity_poly.pdbx_seq_one_letter_code
_entity_poly.pdbx_strand_id
1 'polypeptide(L)' 'MTPHRHWMHHYTPYRVPIKLADHTVVYSAGVGTVVFNPVMNGKVARAVEFSRVLHVPDLR' A
#
# COMPACT_ATOMS: atom_id res chain seq x y z
N MET A 1 -3.25 -1.96 -0.12
CA MET A 1 -2.06 -2.57 0.54
C MET A 1 -0.97 -2.76 -0.52
N THR A 2 0.30 -2.76 -0.15
CA THR A 2 1.43 -2.92 -1.09
C THR A 2 2.61 -3.61 -0.41
N PRO A 3 3.41 -4.43 -1.13
CA PRO A 3 4.69 -4.95 -0.62
C PRO A 3 5.83 -3.93 -0.71
N HIS A 4 5.65 -2.81 -1.42
CA HIS A 4 6.72 -1.88 -1.74
C HIS A 4 6.91 -0.82 -0.66
N ARG A 5 7.77 -1.09 0.33
CA ARG A 5 8.13 -0.13 1.40
C ARG A 5 8.62 1.22 0.86
N HIS A 6 9.40 1.21 -0.22
CA HIS A 6 10.02 2.42 -0.78
C HIS A 6 9.01 3.36 -1.46
N TRP A 7 7.77 2.94 -1.70
CA TRP A 7 6.69 3.81 -2.18
C TRP A 7 6.05 4.64 -1.08
N MET A 8 6.36 4.33 0.19
CA MET A 8 5.64 4.89 1.33
C MET A 8 6.27 6.17 1.86
N HIS A 9 5.41 7.12 2.17
CA HIS A 9 5.71 8.32 2.94
C HIS A 9 5.02 8.26 4.30
N HIS A 10 5.49 9.08 5.25
CA HIS A 10 4.92 9.16 6.62
C HIS A 10 4.74 7.79 7.29
N TYR A 11 5.72 6.90 7.08
CA TYR A 11 5.62 5.50 7.49
C TYR A 11 5.73 5.35 9.01
N THR A 12 4.81 4.60 9.60
CA THR A 12 4.89 4.18 11.01
C THR A 12 4.74 2.66 11.14
N PRO A 13 5.45 2.02 12.09
CA PRO A 13 5.20 0.63 12.43
C PRO A 13 3.74 0.41 12.84
N TYR A 14 3.10 -0.58 12.22
CA TYR A 14 1.69 -0.89 12.44
C TYR A 14 1.42 -2.31 11.96
N ARG A 15 1.12 -3.20 12.91
CA ARG A 15 0.98 -4.64 12.66
C ARG A 15 -0.45 -5.10 12.94
N VAL A 16 -1.16 -5.48 11.88
CA VAL A 16 -2.50 -6.05 11.95
C VAL A 16 -2.59 -7.32 11.08
N PRO A 17 -3.40 -8.33 11.48
CA PRO A 17 -3.63 -9.50 10.66
C PRO A 17 -4.54 -9.16 9.46
N ILE A 18 -4.26 -9.76 8.32
CA ILE A 18 -5.01 -9.58 7.07
C ILE A 18 -5.30 -10.97 6.51
N LYS A 19 -6.59 -11.31 6.40
CA LYS A 19 -7.01 -12.55 5.76
C LYS A 19 -7.09 -12.35 4.24
N LEU A 20 -6.28 -13.10 3.50
CA LEU A 20 -6.27 -13.08 2.05
C LEU A 20 -7.42 -13.94 1.48
N ALA A 21 -7.64 -13.81 0.17
CA ALA A 21 -8.71 -14.55 -0.54
C ALA A 21 -8.49 -16.07 -0.53
N ASP A 22 -7.24 -16.52 -0.46
CA ASP A 22 -6.87 -17.94 -0.31
C ASP A 22 -6.98 -18.46 1.14
N HIS A 23 -7.60 -17.67 2.02
CA HIS A 23 -7.78 -17.93 3.45
C HIS A 23 -6.49 -17.90 4.30
N THR A 24 -5.33 -17.63 3.71
CA THR A 24 -4.11 -17.41 4.48
C THR A 24 -4.17 -16.09 5.26
N VAL A 25 -3.39 -16.00 6.34
CA VAL A 25 -3.27 -14.78 7.15
C VAL A 25 -1.85 -14.24 7.02
N VAL A 26 -1.74 -13.00 6.54
CA VAL A 26 -0.49 -12.24 6.50
C VAL A 26 -0.58 -11.04 7.45
N TYR A 27 0.54 -10.37 7.70
CA TYR A 27 0.58 -9.22 8.60
C TYR A 27 1.11 -7.98 7.89
N SER A 28 0.54 -6.83 8.21
CA SER A 28 1.21 -5.58 7.88
C SER A 28 2.48 -5.40 8.72
N ALA A 29 3.49 -4.78 8.14
CA ALA A 29 4.67 -4.29 8.85
C ALA A 29 4.54 -2.80 9.22
N GLY A 30 3.69 -2.06 8.52
CA GLY A 30 3.46 -0.65 8.78
C GLY A 30 2.31 -0.06 8.00
N VAL A 31 2.09 1.23 8.24
CA VAL A 31 1.09 2.05 7.56
C VAL A 31 1.73 3.38 7.15
N GLY A 32 1.31 3.91 6.01
CA GLY A 32 1.78 5.20 5.52
C GLY A 32 0.89 5.75 4.43
N THR A 33 1.42 6.70 3.67
CA THR A 33 0.78 7.25 2.48
C THR A 33 1.53 6.87 1.21
N VAL A 34 0.82 6.77 0.08
CA VAL A 34 1.41 6.45 -1.23
C VAL A 34 0.87 7.43 -2.25
N VAL A 35 1.77 8.06 -3.01
CA VAL A 35 1.40 8.94 -4.13
C VAL A 35 1.32 8.11 -5.40
N PHE A 36 0.20 8.22 -6.10
CA PHE A 36 -0.05 7.56 -7.38
C PHE A 36 -0.31 8.60 -8.46
N ASN A 37 0.37 8.46 -9.60
CA ASN A 37 0.17 9.29 -10.78
C ASN A 37 -0.66 8.50 -11.80
N PRO A 38 -2.00 8.62 -11.80
CA PRO A 38 -2.85 7.89 -12.73
C PRO A 38 -2.57 8.31 -14.17
N VAL A 39 -2.57 7.35 -15.07
CA VAL A 39 -2.59 7.60 -16.52
C VAL A 39 -3.99 7.34 -17.04
N MET A 40 -4.65 8.37 -17.56
CA MET A 40 -5.98 8.29 -18.16
C MET A 40 -5.89 8.69 -19.62
N ASN A 41 -6.34 7.81 -20.53
CA ASN A 41 -6.27 8.02 -21.99
C ASN A 41 -4.85 8.42 -22.47
N GLY A 42 -3.82 7.78 -21.93
CA GLY A 42 -2.42 8.04 -22.28
C GLY A 42 -1.83 9.34 -21.71
N LYS A 43 -2.58 10.09 -20.90
CA LYS A 43 -2.10 11.32 -20.24
C LYS A 43 -2.00 11.12 -18.73
N VAL A 44 -0.91 11.60 -18.14
CA VAL A 44 -0.77 11.66 -16.68
C VAL A 44 -1.81 12.65 -16.16
N ALA A 45 -2.67 12.18 -15.27
CA ALA A 45 -3.65 13.01 -14.59
C ALA A 45 -3.12 13.48 -13.24
N ARG A 46 -3.95 14.21 -12.49
CA ARG A 46 -3.60 14.71 -11.16
C ARG A 46 -3.19 13.56 -10.24
N ALA A 47 -2.05 13.73 -9.58
CA ALA A 47 -1.58 12.81 -8.55
C ALA A 47 -2.61 12.67 -7.42
N VAL A 48 -2.78 11.43 -6.95
CA VAL A 48 -3.65 11.10 -5.82
C VAL A 48 -2.78 10.53 -4.71
N GLU A 49 -2.98 11.00 -3.49
CA GLU A 49 -2.36 10.42 -2.30
C GLU A 49 -3.35 9.47 -1.62
N PHE A 50 -2.98 8.19 -1.57
CA PHE A 50 -3.69 7.21 -0.78
C PHE A 50 -3.23 7.31 0.67
N SER A 51 -4.17 7.54 1.58
CA SER A 51 -3.90 7.53 3.02
C SER A 51 -4.12 6.14 3.63
N ARG A 52 -3.44 5.87 4.74
CA ARG A 52 -3.55 4.62 5.52
C ARG A 52 -3.28 3.35 4.69
N VAL A 53 -2.30 3.41 3.80
CA VAL A 53 -1.89 2.26 3.00
C VAL A 53 -1.09 1.30 3.89
N LEU A 54 -1.54 0.05 4.00
CA LEU A 54 -0.80 -0.99 4.70
C LEU A 54 0.38 -1.49 3.86
N HIS A 55 1.57 -1.50 4.47
CA HIS A 55 2.76 -2.17 3.96
C HIS A 55 2.71 -3.63 4.41
N VAL A 56 2.65 -4.55 3.45
CA VAL A 56 2.50 -5.98 3.68
C VAL A 56 3.60 -6.70 2.91
N PRO A 57 4.76 -6.98 3.55
CA PRO A 57 5.92 -7.58 2.87
C PRO A 57 5.63 -8.93 2.20
N ASP A 58 4.70 -9.69 2.78
CA ASP A 58 4.34 -11.03 2.30
C ASP A 58 3.33 -11.02 1.14
N LEU A 59 2.86 -9.83 0.72
CA LEU A 59 1.93 -9.69 -0.39
C LEU A 59 2.69 -9.87 -1.72
N ARG A 60 2.48 -11.02 -2.38
CA ARG A 60 3.08 -11.36 -3.68
C ARG A 60 2.18 -10.97 -4.84
#